data_AF-A0A8J3KTX6-F1
#
_entry.id   AF-A0A8J3KTX6-F1
#
_cell.length_a   1.000
_cell.length_b   1.000
_cell.length_c   1.000
_cell.angle_alpha   90.00
_cell.angle_beta   90.00
_cell.angle_gamma   90.00
#
_symmetry.space_group_name_H-M   'P 1'
#
loop_
_entity.id
_entity.type
_entity.pdbx_description
1 polymer ?
#
loop_
_entity_poly.entity_id
_entity_poly.type
_entity_poly.pdbx_seq_one_letter_code
_entity_poly.pdbx_strand_id
1 'polypeptide(L)'
;MFAAQIPTATVAEVPAGAFLLDVREDDEWAAGHAPEAVHLPMMQIPTRMSEVPQDRAVFVLCRVGGRSGQVVSYLRQQGWDNVTNVDGGMIGWAAAGRPVVADEGLPPQII
;
A
#
# COMPACT_ATOMS: atom_id res chain seq x y z
N MET A 1 8.37 27.15 5.16
CA MET A 1 7.23 26.25 4.96
C MET A 1 7.76 24.84 5.01
N PHE A 2 7.51 24.09 6.08
CA PHE A 2 7.90 22.68 6.17
C PHE A 2 6.81 21.89 5.45
N ALA A 3 7.13 21.25 4.32
CA ALA A 3 6.27 20.21 3.80
C ALA A 3 6.13 19.18 4.92
N ALA A 4 4.91 18.94 5.39
CA ALA A 4 4.68 17.92 6.42
C ALA A 4 5.17 16.59 5.84
N GLN A 5 6.25 16.04 6.40
CA GLN A 5 6.67 14.68 6.08
C GLN A 5 5.52 13.75 6.45
N ILE A 6 5.07 12.96 5.48
CA ILE A 6 4.11 11.89 5.74
C ILE A 6 4.82 10.75 6.48
N PRO A 7 4.13 10.03 7.38
CA PRO A 7 4.70 8.83 7.98
C PRO A 7 5.10 7.86 6.88
N THR A 8 6.34 7.41 6.94
CA THR A 8 6.92 6.50 5.96
C THR A 8 7.71 5.44 6.70
N ALA A 9 7.52 4.18 6.31
CA ALA A 9 8.25 3.03 6.82
C ALA A 9 8.92 2.33 5.63
N THR A 10 10.09 1.76 5.88
CA THR A 10 10.71 0.80 4.96
C THR A 10 9.92 -0.51 4.99
N VAL A 11 10.10 -1.32 3.95
CA VAL A 11 9.53 -2.67 3.88
C VAL A 11 9.93 -3.54 5.09
N ALA A 12 11.13 -3.37 5.63
CA ALA A 12 11.58 -4.14 6.79
C ALA A 12 10.79 -3.82 8.07
N GLU A 13 10.31 -2.58 8.20
CA GLU A 13 9.57 -2.09 9.36
C GLU A 13 8.08 -2.48 9.32
N VAL A 14 7.57 -2.99 8.19
CA VAL A 14 6.18 -3.46 8.08
C VAL A 14 6.00 -4.75 8.91
N PRO A 15 5.16 -4.73 9.97
CA PRO A 15 4.93 -5.89 10.81
C PRO A 15 4.28 -7.04 10.05
N ALA A 16 4.51 -8.28 10.51
CA ALA A 16 3.73 -9.42 10.03
C ALA A 16 2.25 -9.26 10.43
N GLY A 17 1.32 -9.55 9.52
CA GLY A 17 -0.12 -9.41 9.75
C GLY A 17 -0.64 -7.97 9.79
N ALA A 18 0.18 -6.99 9.39
CA ALA A 18 -0.26 -5.60 9.27
C ALA A 18 -1.38 -5.46 8.21
N PHE A 19 -2.25 -4.44 8.35
CA PHE A 19 -3.17 -4.12 7.27
C PHE A 19 -2.39 -3.50 6.12
N LEU A 20 -2.39 -4.17 4.97
CA LEU A 20 -1.77 -3.68 3.75
C LEU A 20 -2.87 -3.15 2.82
N LEU A 21 -2.73 -1.91 2.36
CA LEU A 21 -3.60 -1.30 1.36
C LEU A 21 -2.81 -1.11 0.07
N ASP A 22 -3.09 -1.89 -0.96
CA ASP A 22 -2.48 -1.74 -2.28
C ASP A 22 -3.31 -0.80 -3.15
N VAL A 23 -2.71 0.31 -3.57
CA VAL A 23 -3.38 1.38 -4.34
C VAL A 23 -3.03 1.38 -5.83
N ARG A 24 -2.40 0.30 -6.30
CA ARG A 24 -2.09 0.10 -7.73
C ARG A 24 -3.34 -0.19 -8.56
N GLU A 25 -3.20 -0.17 -9.86
CA GLU A 25 -4.27 -0.51 -10.79
C GLU A 25 -4.56 -2.02 -10.80
N ASP A 26 -5.70 -2.43 -11.36
CA ASP A 26 -6.19 -3.82 -11.35
C ASP A 26 -5.21 -4.80 -12.02
N ASP A 27 -4.53 -4.39 -13.09
CA ASP A 27 -3.55 -5.21 -13.81
C ASP A 27 -2.27 -5.46 -12.99
N GLU A 28 -1.76 -4.42 -12.32
CA GLU A 28 -0.63 -4.54 -11.41
C GLU A 28 -0.95 -5.43 -10.18
N TRP A 29 -2.18 -5.36 -9.68
CA TRP A 29 -2.67 -6.22 -8.61
C TRP A 29 -2.74 -7.67 -9.04
N ALA A 30 -3.42 -7.96 -10.17
CA ALA A 30 -3.60 -9.31 -10.69
C ALA A 30 -2.25 -9.99 -11.02
N ALA A 31 -1.27 -9.21 -11.50
CA ALA A 31 0.07 -9.71 -11.81
C ALA A 31 0.86 -10.14 -10.57
N GLY A 32 0.68 -9.49 -9.43
CA GLY A 32 1.39 -9.85 -8.21
C GLY A 32 1.24 -8.82 -7.09
N HIS A 33 0.82 -9.25 -5.91
CA HIS A 33 0.59 -8.42 -4.73
C HIS A 33 0.99 -9.13 -3.42
N ALA A 34 1.06 -8.39 -2.32
CA ALA A 34 1.33 -8.96 -1.01
C ALA A 34 0.11 -9.77 -0.51
N PRO A 35 0.31 -10.97 0.08
CA PRO A 35 -0.80 -11.76 0.61
C PRO A 35 -1.63 -10.97 1.63
N GLU A 36 -2.94 -11.21 1.63
CA GLU A 36 -3.90 -10.59 2.55
C GLU A 36 -3.99 -9.06 2.45
N ALA A 37 -3.34 -8.44 1.46
CA ALA A 37 -3.54 -7.04 1.17
C ALA A 37 -4.98 -6.77 0.70
N VAL A 38 -5.45 -5.56 0.97
CA VAL A 38 -6.71 -5.05 0.43
C VAL A 38 -6.38 -4.19 -0.77
N HIS A 39 -7.01 -4.50 -1.90
CA HIS A 39 -6.85 -3.74 -3.13
C HIS A 39 -7.86 -2.60 -3.22
N LEU A 40 -7.35 -1.38 -3.32
CA LEU A 40 -8.16 -0.18 -3.50
C LEU A 40 -7.43 0.83 -4.38
N PRO A 41 -7.64 0.80 -5.71
CA PRO A 41 -6.93 1.67 -6.64
C PRO A 41 -7.00 3.14 -6.24
N MET A 42 -5.89 3.86 -6.41
CA MET A 42 -5.72 5.25 -5.93
C MET A 42 -6.90 6.16 -6.31
N MET A 43 -7.41 6.03 -7.55
CA MET A 43 -8.50 6.87 -8.05
C MET A 43 -9.87 6.55 -7.42
N GLN A 44 -10.02 5.38 -6.81
CA GLN A 44 -11.23 4.95 -6.10
C GLN A 44 -11.20 5.32 -4.61
N ILE A 45 -10.04 5.72 -4.07
CA ILE A 45 -9.89 6.07 -2.65
C ILE A 45 -10.95 7.08 -2.20
N PRO A 46 -11.17 8.24 -2.87
CA PRO A 46 -12.11 9.25 -2.38
C PRO A 46 -13.55 8.76 -2.19
N THR A 47 -13.99 7.78 -2.99
CA THR A 47 -15.37 7.26 -2.93
C THR A 47 -15.51 6.02 -2.05
N ARG A 48 -14.40 5.39 -1.66
CA ARG A 48 -14.35 4.12 -0.91
C ARG A 48 -13.54 4.20 0.39
N MET A 49 -13.28 5.41 0.91
CA MET A 49 -12.47 5.61 2.12
C MET A 49 -12.98 4.84 3.35
N SER A 50 -14.27 4.52 3.43
CA SER A 50 -14.86 3.73 4.51
C SER A 50 -14.30 2.31 4.62
N GLU A 51 -13.64 1.81 3.58
CA GLU A 51 -12.98 0.49 3.61
C GLU A 51 -11.59 0.54 4.28
N VAL A 52 -11.04 1.75 4.47
CA VAL A 52 -9.76 1.93 5.16
C VAL A 52 -10.03 2.00 6.67
N PRO A 53 -9.56 1.03 7.47
CA PRO A 53 -9.83 1.01 8.90
C PRO A 53 -9.14 2.19 9.62
N GLN A 54 -9.76 2.67 10.70
CA GLN A 54 -9.21 3.73 11.56
C GLN A 54 -8.71 3.20 12.92
N ASP A 55 -9.01 1.94 13.26
CA ASP A 55 -8.77 1.31 14.56
C ASP A 55 -7.46 0.48 14.64
N ARG A 56 -6.75 0.34 13.52
CA ARG A 56 -5.49 -0.42 13.39
C ARG A 56 -4.53 0.26 12.43
N ALA A 57 -3.23 0.02 12.55
CA ALA A 57 -2.24 0.59 11.62
C ALA A 57 -2.47 0.12 10.18
N VAL A 58 -2.39 1.06 9.22
CA VAL A 58 -2.57 0.83 7.78
C VAL A 58 -1.28 1.18 7.05
N PHE A 59 -0.74 0.22 6.30
CA PHE A 59 0.45 0.40 5.49
C PHE A 59 0.05 0.44 4.02
N VAL A 60 0.28 1.57 3.37
CA VAL A 60 -0.16 1.81 1.99
C VAL A 60 0.99 1.49 1.04
N LEU A 61 0.73 0.59 0.10
CA LEU A 61 1.65 0.10 -0.91
C LEU A 61 1.24 0.61 -2.29
N CYS A 62 2.24 0.97 -3.09
CA CYS A 62 2.10 1.00 -4.53
C CYS A 62 3.31 0.29 -5.16
N ARG A 63 3.64 0.56 -6.42
CA ARG A 63 4.81 -0.07 -7.05
C ARG A 63 6.14 0.27 -6.35
N VAL A 64 6.37 1.55 -6.07
CA VAL A 64 7.66 2.08 -5.54
C VAL A 64 7.57 3.07 -4.38
N GLY A 65 6.36 3.43 -3.93
CA GLY A 65 6.15 4.38 -2.83
C GLY A 65 5.58 5.75 -3.22
N GLY A 66 5.52 6.09 -4.51
CA GLY A 66 5.04 7.40 -4.99
C GLY A 66 3.53 7.60 -4.84
N ARG A 67 2.72 6.78 -5.53
CA ARG A 67 1.24 6.82 -5.45
C ARG A 67 0.73 6.60 -4.03
N SER A 68 1.32 5.65 -3.29
CA SER A 68 0.97 5.40 -1.89
C SER A 68 1.27 6.59 -1.00
N GLY A 69 2.37 7.31 -1.22
CA GLY A 69 2.66 8.55 -0.50
C GLY A 69 1.60 9.64 -0.72
N GLN A 70 1.10 9.78 -1.96
CA GLN A 70 0.00 10.70 -2.27
C GLN A 70 -1.30 10.28 -1.58
N VAL A 71 -1.62 8.98 -1.57
CA VAL A 71 -2.80 8.45 -0.88
C VAL A 71 -2.69 8.65 0.64
N VAL A 72 -1.54 8.41 1.25
CA VAL A 72 -1.31 8.66 2.68
C VAL A 72 -1.49 10.13 2.99
N SER A 73 -0.90 11.03 2.20
CA SER A 73 -1.10 12.47 2.37
C SER A 73 -2.58 12.87 2.30
N TYR A 74 -3.31 12.31 1.35
CA TYR A 74 -4.75 12.55 1.19
C TYR A 74 -5.55 12.01 2.38
N LEU A 75 -5.39 10.74 2.77
CA LEU A 75 -6.11 10.13 3.88
C LEU A 75 -5.85 10.85 5.21
N ARG A 76 -4.61 11.32 5.45
CA ARG A 76 -4.30 12.15 6.63
C ARG A 76 -5.05 13.48 6.62
N GLN A 77 -5.19 14.14 5.46
CA GLN A 77 -6.00 15.35 5.34
C GLN A 77 -7.49 15.09 5.59
N GLN A 78 -7.96 13.84 5.41
CA GLN A 78 -9.32 13.39 5.73
C GLN A 78 -9.48 12.86 7.16
N GLY A 79 -8.42 12.87 7.98
CA GLY A 79 -8.47 12.47 9.40
C GLY A 79 -8.02 11.05 9.72
N TRP A 80 -7.43 10.31 8.77
CA TRP A 80 -6.76 9.05 9.09
C TRP A 80 -5.36 9.32 9.63
N ASP A 81 -5.17 9.20 10.94
CA ASP A 81 -3.86 9.38 11.57
C ASP A 81 -3.00 8.11 11.62
N ASN A 82 -3.60 6.96 11.30
CA ASN A 82 -3.06 5.60 11.39
C ASN A 82 -2.49 5.05 10.07
N VAL A 83 -2.33 5.88 9.04
CA VAL A 83 -1.81 5.49 7.72
C VAL A 83 -0.32 5.82 7.56
N THR A 84 0.43 4.86 7.02
CA THR A 84 1.88 4.94 6.79
C THR A 84 2.20 4.52 5.37
N ASN A 85 3.01 5.33 4.67
CA ASN A 85 3.53 4.98 3.35
C ASN A 85 4.61 3.90 3.46
N VAL A 86 4.60 2.90 2.58
CA VAL A 86 5.70 1.94 2.49
C VAL A 86 6.68 2.38 1.39
N ASP A 87 7.86 2.82 1.81
CA ASP A 87 8.93 3.18 0.89
C ASP A 87 9.47 1.96 0.14
N GLY A 88 9.76 2.13 -1.13
CA GLY A 88 10.12 1.04 -2.05
C GLY A 88 8.93 0.21 -2.56
N GLY A 89 7.74 0.36 -1.99
CA GLY A 89 6.51 -0.29 -2.45
C GLY A 89 6.63 -1.80 -2.64
N MET A 90 5.91 -2.34 -3.62
CA MET A 90 5.92 -3.76 -3.96
C MET A 90 7.25 -4.24 -4.55
N ILE A 91 8.05 -3.37 -5.19
CA ILE A 91 9.42 -3.72 -5.62
C ILE A 91 10.28 -4.03 -4.40
N GLY A 92 10.27 -3.14 -3.39
CA GLY A 92 10.99 -3.36 -2.15
C GLY A 92 10.46 -4.58 -1.40
N TRP A 93 9.14 -4.79 -1.41
CA TRP A 93 8.50 -5.97 -0.81
C TRP A 93 9.05 -7.27 -1.37
N ALA A 94 9.05 -7.41 -2.70
CA ALA A 94 9.58 -8.59 -3.37
C ALA A 94 11.11 -8.72 -3.19
N ALA A 95 11.85 -7.62 -3.28
CA ALA A 95 13.31 -7.62 -3.09
C ALA A 95 13.72 -8.03 -1.67
N ALA A 96 12.89 -7.76 -0.67
CA ALA A 96 13.07 -8.22 0.70
C ALA A 96 12.75 -9.72 0.91
N GLY A 97 12.41 -10.46 -0.15
CA GLY A 97 12.06 -11.88 -0.07
C GLY A 97 10.73 -12.14 0.63
N ARG A 98 9.86 -11.13 0.75
CA ARG A 98 8.53 -11.30 1.33
C ARG A 98 7.61 -12.02 0.34
N PRO A 99 6.60 -12.76 0.82
CA PRO A 99 5.71 -13.52 -0.06
C PRO A 99 4.95 -12.60 -1.03
N VAL A 100 4.73 -13.07 -2.26
CA VAL A 100 3.93 -12.43 -3.29
C VAL A 100 2.99 -13.47 -3.87
N VAL A 101 1.73 -13.10 -4.09
CA VAL A 101 0.69 -13.92 -4.71
C VAL A 101 0.14 -13.22 -5.94
N ALA A 102 -0.41 -13.97 -6.89
CA ALA A 102 -1.04 -13.46 -8.09
C ALA A 102 -2.33 -14.23 -8.34
N ASP A 103 -3.15 -13.75 -9.26
CA ASP A 103 -4.35 -14.46 -9.69
C ASP A 103 -3.97 -15.78 -10.41
N GLU A 104 -4.88 -16.76 -10.40
CA GLU A 104 -4.57 -18.16 -10.68
C GLU A 104 -3.76 -18.42 -11.96
N GLY A 105 -2.72 -19.25 -11.84
CA GLY A 105 -2.02 -19.88 -12.96
C GLY A 105 -0.78 -19.17 -13.48
N LEU A 106 -0.41 -18.01 -12.92
CA LEU A 106 0.78 -17.25 -13.32
C LEU A 106 1.82 -17.13 -12.19
N PRO A 107 3.13 -17.11 -12.52
CA PRO A 107 4.13 -16.73 -11.53
C PRO A 107 3.94 -15.26 -11.16
N PRO A 108 3.99 -14.89 -9.86
CA PRO A 108 3.77 -13.53 -9.44
C PRO A 108 4.86 -12.58 -9.96
N GLN A 109 4.44 -11.43 -10.46
CA GLN A 109 5.29 -10.39 -11.01
C GLN A 109 4.88 -9.00 -10.51
N ILE A 110 5.87 -8.14 -10.27
CA ILE A 110 5.63 -6.73 -9.93
C ILE A 110 5.86 -5.90 -11.20
N ILE A 111 4.76 -5.56 -11.89
CA ILE A 111 4.77 -4.75 -13.11
C ILE A 111 4.53 -3.27 -12.87
#